data_AF-A0AAV4BTQ0-F1
#
_entry.id   AF-A0AAV4BTQ0-F1
#
_cell.length_a   1.000
_cell.length_b   1.000
_cell.length_c   1.000
_cell.angle_alpha   90.00
_cell.angle_beta   90.00
_cell.angle_gamma   90.00
#
_symmetry.space_group_name_H-M   'P 1'
#
loop_
_entity.id
_entity.type
_entity.pdbx_description
1 polymer ?
#
loop_
_entity_poly.entity_id
_entity_poly.type
_entity_poly.pdbx_seq_one_letter_code
_entity_poly.pdbx_strand_id
1 'polypeptide(L)'
;MARISSEPFLLAMVMIMIIVVQAKDVAESLSDLERKLAEITATLSKKNETHAQLRGHQELPTTCERGMGDDVTKTYPRYVIMSHDGPKKQILCDTHTDGGGWIVFLRRATGEEDFYRDWTSYREGFGSLAGDFWMGNEALYNLTDKVTVL
;
A
#
# COMPACT_ATOMS: atom_id res chain seq x y z
N MET A 1 -46.43 23.84 55.33
CA MET A 1 -45.38 22.83 55.07
C MET A 1 -45.22 22.69 53.56
N ALA A 2 -44.23 23.35 52.96
CA ALA A 2 -43.94 23.21 51.53
C ALA A 2 -43.07 21.95 51.34
N ARG A 3 -43.62 20.93 50.66
CA ARG A 3 -42.83 19.78 50.21
C ARG A 3 -41.95 20.25 49.06
N ILE A 4 -40.66 20.46 49.32
CA ILE A 4 -39.66 20.67 48.27
C ILE A 4 -39.61 19.37 47.46
N SER A 5 -40.07 19.40 46.21
CA SER A 5 -39.93 18.28 45.28
C SER A 5 -38.43 18.05 45.05
N SER A 6 -37.92 16.92 45.51
CA SER A 6 -36.52 16.51 45.36
C SER A 6 -36.22 15.93 43.97
N GLU A 7 -37.24 15.72 43.13
CA GLU A 7 -37.11 15.13 41.79
C GLU A 7 -36.23 15.93 40.81
N PRO A 8 -36.35 17.27 40.66
CA PRO A 8 -35.52 18.02 39.72
C PRO A 8 -34.03 18.02 40.10
N PHE A 9 -33.72 17.95 41.40
CA PHE A 9 -32.33 17.86 41.88
C PHE A 9 -31.72 16.49 41.56
N LEU A 10 -32.50 15.41 41.73
CA LEU A 10 -32.03 14.06 41.42
C LEU A 10 -31.84 13.85 39.91
N LEU A 11 -32.76 14.35 39.07
CA LEU A 11 -32.62 14.36 37.61
C LEU A 11 -31.40 15.16 37.13
N ALA A 12 -31.16 16.33 37.71
CA ALA A 12 -29.96 17.13 37.39
C ALA A 12 -28.68 16.39 37.77
N MET A 13 -28.63 15.73 38.93
CA MET A 13 -27.47 14.94 39.37
C MET A 13 -27.21 13.73 38.46
N VAL A 14 -28.26 13.03 38.03
CA VAL A 14 -28.14 11.90 37.09
C VAL A 14 -27.67 12.38 35.71
N MET A 15 -28.22 13.48 35.20
CA MET A 15 -27.78 14.07 33.92
C MET A 15 -26.32 14.52 34.00
N ILE A 16 -25.90 15.14 35.11
CA ILE A 16 -24.49 15.51 35.35
C ILE A 16 -23.60 14.27 35.39
N MET A 17 -24.00 13.20 36.08
CA MET A 17 -23.23 11.95 36.10
C MET A 17 -23.11 11.33 34.71
N ILE A 18 -24.18 11.30 33.92
CA ILE A 18 -24.14 10.81 32.54
C ILE A 18 -23.19 11.65 31.69
N ILE A 19 -23.26 12.98 31.77
CA ILE A 19 -22.37 13.88 31.04
C ILE A 19 -20.90 13.66 31.44
N VAL A 20 -20.63 13.49 32.73
CA VAL A 20 -19.27 13.23 33.24
C VAL A 20 -18.75 11.86 32.78
N VAL A 21 -19.60 10.83 32.76
CA VAL A 21 -19.23 9.49 32.25
C VAL A 21 -18.93 9.57 30.75
N GLN A 22 -19.82 10.16 29.95
CA GLN A 22 -19.63 10.31 28.51
C GLN A 22 -18.37 11.14 28.18
N ALA A 23 -18.11 12.22 28.94
CA ALA A 23 -16.90 13.02 28.78
C ALA A 23 -15.62 12.23 29.08
N LYS A 24 -15.67 11.31 30.06
CA LYS A 24 -14.55 10.43 30.41
C LYS A 24 -14.27 9.39 29.32
N ASP A 25 -15.31 8.76 28.78
CA ASP A 25 -15.18 7.74 27.73
C ASP A 25 -14.57 8.32 26.44
N VAL A 26 -14.93 9.56 26.10
CA VAL A 26 -14.34 10.31 24.97
C VAL A 26 -12.87 10.63 25.24
N ALA A 27 -12.51 11.05 26.45
CA ALA A 27 -11.12 11.36 26.80
C ALA A 27 -10.22 10.11 26.75
N GLU A 28 -10.72 8.96 27.21
CA GLU A 28 -10.02 7.68 27.13
C GLU A 28 -9.78 7.26 25.68
N SER A 29 -10.82 7.34 24.85
CA SER A 29 -10.72 7.05 23.41
C SER A 29 -9.70 7.94 22.69
N LEU A 30 -9.64 9.23 23.06
CA LEU A 30 -8.67 10.17 22.48
C LEU A 30 -7.23 9.80 22.86
N SER A 31 -6.99 9.48 24.14
CA SER A 31 -5.67 9.05 24.61
C SER A 31 -5.19 7.76 23.95
N ASP A 32 -6.12 6.83 23.67
CA ASP A 32 -5.80 5.59 22.97
C ASP A 32 -5.40 5.86 21.51
N LEU A 33 -6.05 6.83 20.87
CA LEU A 33 -5.72 7.24 19.51
C LEU A 33 -4.36 7.93 19.44
N GLU A 34 -4.03 8.81 20.40
CA GLU A 34 -2.72 9.45 20.49
C GLU A 34 -1.60 8.43 20.68
N ARG A 35 -1.83 7.40 21.51
CA ARG A 35 -0.91 6.27 21.68
C ARG A 35 -0.68 5.52 20.37
N LYS A 36 -1.76 5.16 19.66
CA LYS A 36 -1.66 4.47 18.36
C LYS A 36 -0.92 5.30 17.33
N LEU A 37 -1.13 6.62 17.31
CA LEU A 37 -0.42 7.53 16.41
C LEU A 37 1.08 7.58 16.72
N ALA A 38 1.45 7.62 18.00
CA ALA A 38 2.86 7.59 18.42
C ALA A 38 3.55 6.28 18.00
N GLU A 39 2.87 5.14 18.15
CA GLU A 39 3.38 3.82 17.71
C GLU A 39 3.57 3.75 16.19
N ILE A 40 2.61 4.24 15.41
CA ILE A 40 2.72 4.30 13.94
C ILE A 40 3.89 5.20 13.53
N THR A 41 4.04 6.37 14.16
CA THR A 41 5.11 7.33 13.85
C THR A 41 6.49 6.74 14.14
N ALA A 42 6.66 6.02 15.25
CA ALA A 42 7.89 5.31 15.59
C ALA A 42 8.19 4.15 14.63
N THR A 43 7.16 3.44 14.16
CA THR A 43 7.33 2.38 13.17
C THR A 43 7.75 2.93 11.82
N LEU A 44 7.17 4.07 11.40
CA LEU A 44 7.54 4.75 10.16
C LEU A 44 8.95 5.32 10.21
N SER A 45 9.38 5.92 11.33
CA SER A 45 10.76 6.41 11.46
C SER A 45 11.77 5.27 11.36
N LYS A 46 11.53 4.17 12.07
CA LYS A 46 12.38 2.97 12.00
C LYS A 46 12.42 2.39 10.58
N LYS A 47 11.27 2.31 9.90
CA LYS A 47 11.20 1.83 8.50
C LYS A 47 11.95 2.78 7.55
N ASN A 48 11.86 4.10 7.76
CA ASN A 48 12.56 5.11 6.96
C ASN A 48 14.09 5.03 7.16
N GLU A 49 14.57 4.85 8.38
CA GLU A 49 15.99 4.64 8.68
C GLU A 49 16.54 3.36 8.04
N THR A 50 15.80 2.26 8.15
CA THR A 50 16.16 1.00 7.50
C THR A 50 16.26 1.17 5.98
N HIS A 51 15.32 1.92 5.39
CA HIS A 51 15.31 2.22 3.96
C HIS A 51 16.46 3.17 3.56
N ALA A 52 16.86 4.10 4.42
CA ALA A 52 18.01 4.98 4.18
C ALA A 52 19.34 4.22 4.23
N GLN A 53 19.47 3.23 5.12
CA GLN A 53 20.65 2.37 5.21
C GLN A 53 20.78 1.44 3.99
N LEU A 54 19.67 0.99 3.41
CA LEU A 54 19.64 0.19 2.18
C LEU A 54 19.97 1.00 0.90
N ARG A 55 19.96 2.34 0.95
CA ARG A 55 20.29 3.18 -0.22
C ARG A 55 21.78 3.21 -0.56
N GLY A 56 22.66 2.76 0.34
CA GLY A 56 24.08 2.63 0.05
C GLY A 56 24.41 1.29 -0.63
N HIS A 57 24.56 1.29 -1.95
CA HIS A 57 25.10 0.18 -2.78
C HIS A 57 24.16 -0.97 -3.20
N GLN A 58 22.92 -0.69 -3.58
CA GLN A 58 22.16 -1.62 -4.43
C GLN A 58 21.81 -0.92 -5.74
N GLU A 59 22.63 -1.11 -6.78
CA GLU A 59 22.23 -0.71 -8.13
C GLU A 59 20.99 -1.50 -8.52
N LEU A 60 19.83 -0.85 -8.51
CA LEU A 60 18.57 -1.44 -8.91
C LEU A 60 18.65 -1.71 -10.41
N PRO A 61 18.14 -2.86 -10.89
CA PRO A 61 18.22 -3.18 -12.30
C PRO A 61 17.46 -2.14 -13.12
N THR A 62 18.10 -1.66 -14.18
CA THR A 62 17.54 -0.67 -15.11
C THR A 62 16.68 -1.34 -16.19
N THR A 63 16.88 -2.63 -16.43
CA THR A 63 16.14 -3.44 -17.39
C THR A 63 15.66 -4.74 -16.76
N CYS A 64 14.56 -5.28 -17.29
CA CYS A 64 14.00 -6.58 -16.89
C CYS A 64 14.34 -7.59 -17.98
N GLU A 65 15.42 -8.35 -17.79
CA GLU A 65 16.01 -9.22 -18.79
C GLU A 65 16.20 -10.64 -18.25
N ARG A 66 16.17 -11.63 -19.14
CA ARG A 66 16.36 -13.04 -18.77
C ARG A 66 17.72 -13.24 -18.09
N GLY A 67 17.76 -14.06 -17.04
CA GLY A 67 19.00 -14.43 -16.34
C GLY A 67 19.30 -13.59 -15.09
N MET A 68 18.42 -12.66 -14.72
CA MET A 68 18.56 -11.86 -13.49
C MET A 68 18.57 -12.68 -12.19
N GLY A 69 17.97 -13.88 -12.20
CA GLY A 69 17.92 -14.79 -11.07
C GLY A 69 19.10 -15.75 -10.99
N ASP A 70 19.91 -15.82 -12.06
CA ASP A 70 21.06 -16.72 -12.17
C ASP A 70 22.36 -16.06 -11.69
N ASP A 71 22.37 -14.74 -11.56
CA ASP A 71 23.52 -13.96 -11.12
C ASP A 71 23.68 -14.02 -9.59
N VAL A 72 24.47 -14.99 -9.12
CA VAL A 72 24.79 -15.17 -7.68
C VAL A 72 25.49 -13.95 -7.09
N THR A 73 26.11 -13.10 -7.91
CA THR A 73 26.78 -11.88 -7.45
C THR A 73 25.82 -10.71 -7.24
N LYS A 74 24.59 -10.79 -7.76
CA LYS A 74 23.58 -9.74 -7.65
C LYS A 74 22.34 -10.23 -6.93
N THR A 75 22.15 -9.74 -5.70
CA THR A 75 20.95 -10.03 -4.92
C THR A 75 19.90 -8.94 -5.12
N TYR A 76 19.01 -9.09 -6.10
CA TYR A 76 17.89 -8.17 -6.27
C TYR A 76 16.72 -8.49 -5.33
N PRO A 77 15.85 -7.53 -4.99
CA PRO A 77 14.54 -7.86 -4.47
C PRO A 77 13.76 -8.70 -5.49
N ARG A 78 12.92 -9.65 -5.05
CA ARG A 78 12.11 -10.48 -5.96
C ARG A 78 11.30 -9.66 -6.95
N TYR A 79 10.64 -8.62 -6.45
CA TYR A 79 9.84 -7.72 -7.27
C TYR A 79 10.47 -6.33 -7.27
N VAL A 80 10.78 -5.83 -8.47
CA VAL A 80 11.36 -4.50 -8.66
C VAL A 80 10.48 -3.68 -9.57
N ILE A 81 10.10 -2.48 -9.12
CA ILE A 81 9.41 -1.50 -9.96
C ILE A 81 10.47 -0.66 -10.69
N MET A 82 10.40 -0.63 -12.01
CA MET A 82 11.35 0.10 -12.86
C MET A 82 10.64 0.81 -14.02
N SER A 83 11.31 1.79 -14.61
CA SER A 83 10.82 2.49 -15.80
C SER A 83 11.26 1.76 -17.06
N HIS A 84 10.33 1.45 -17.95
CA HIS A 84 10.63 0.85 -19.26
C HIS A 84 10.37 1.87 -20.37
N ASP A 85 11.29 2.00 -21.33
CA ASP A 85 11.18 2.99 -22.44
C ASP A 85 11.01 4.46 -21.97
N GLY A 86 11.81 4.88 -20.98
CA GLY A 86 11.82 6.25 -20.44
C GLY A 86 10.75 6.50 -19.36
N PRO A 87 10.42 7.77 -19.02
CA PRO A 87 9.58 8.09 -17.87
C PRO A 87 8.08 7.75 -18.02
N LYS A 88 7.65 7.09 -19.12
CA LYS A 88 6.24 7.04 -19.50
C LYS A 88 5.43 5.86 -18.93
N LYS A 89 6.05 4.75 -18.54
CA LYS A 89 5.33 3.64 -17.89
C LYS A 89 6.25 2.84 -16.97
N GLN A 90 5.78 2.60 -15.75
CA GLN A 90 6.44 1.72 -14.79
C GLN A 90 6.02 0.26 -15.03
N ILE A 91 6.95 -0.67 -14.88
CA ILE A 91 6.72 -2.12 -14.94
C ILE A 91 7.11 -2.77 -13.62
N LEU A 92 6.54 -3.94 -13.35
CA LEU A 92 6.96 -4.81 -12.25
C LEU A 92 7.79 -5.96 -12.83
N CYS A 93 9.05 -6.07 -12.42
CA CYS A 93 9.94 -7.15 -12.83
C CYS A 93 10.05 -8.21 -11.72
N ASP A 94 9.80 -9.47 -12.05
CA ASP A 94 10.18 -10.62 -11.21
C ASP A 94 11.59 -11.06 -11.60
N THR A 95 12.50 -10.90 -10.65
CA THR A 95 13.94 -11.12 -10.83
C THR A 95 14.39 -12.53 -10.47
N HIS A 96 13.50 -13.41 -10.00
CA HIS A 96 13.88 -14.73 -9.46
C HIS A 96 13.22 -15.91 -10.19
N THR A 97 11.93 -15.80 -10.51
CA THR A 97 11.18 -16.93 -11.07
C THR A 97 11.81 -17.37 -12.39
N ASP A 98 12.07 -18.67 -12.57
CA ASP A 98 12.65 -19.26 -13.79
C ASP A 98 13.87 -18.51 -14.36
N GLY A 99 14.82 -18.14 -13.49
CA GLY A 99 16.03 -17.40 -13.86
C GLY A 99 15.83 -15.88 -13.97
N GLY A 100 14.66 -15.37 -13.60
CA GLY A 100 14.36 -13.94 -13.55
C GLY A 100 14.17 -13.27 -14.91
N GLY A 101 13.81 -11.99 -14.88
CA GLY A 101 13.58 -11.19 -16.08
C GLY A 101 12.14 -11.21 -16.57
N TRP A 102 11.20 -11.52 -15.69
CA TRP A 102 9.79 -11.59 -16.07
C TRP A 102 9.10 -10.25 -15.87
N ILE A 103 8.53 -9.73 -16.95
CA ILE A 103 7.63 -8.58 -16.86
C ILE A 103 6.26 -9.07 -16.40
N VAL A 104 5.86 -8.65 -15.20
CA VAL A 104 4.55 -8.99 -14.63
C VAL A 104 3.52 -8.00 -15.16
N PHE A 105 2.56 -8.49 -15.94
CA PHE A 105 1.49 -7.66 -16.53
C PHE A 105 0.14 -7.75 -15.81
N LEU A 106 -0.06 -8.79 -14.99
CA LEU A 106 -1.22 -8.98 -14.13
C LEU A 106 -0.74 -9.52 -12.79
N ARG A 107 -1.27 -8.98 -11.69
CA ARG A 107 -1.03 -9.53 -10.35
C ARG A 107 -2.29 -9.52 -9.50
N ARG A 108 -2.52 -10.61 -8.77
CA ARG A 108 -3.52 -10.75 -7.68
C ARG A 108 -2.79 -11.23 -6.42
N ALA A 109 -2.70 -10.38 -5.42
CA ALA A 109 -1.95 -10.58 -4.18
C ALA A 109 -2.74 -10.14 -2.94
N THR A 110 -3.42 -9.00 -2.98
CA THR A 110 -4.17 -8.44 -1.85
C THR A 110 -5.68 -8.63 -1.99
N GLY A 111 -6.20 -8.71 -3.23
CA GLY A 111 -7.63 -8.78 -3.49
C GLY A 111 -8.36 -7.44 -3.37
N GLU A 112 -7.63 -6.33 -3.23
CA GLU A 112 -8.20 -4.99 -3.04
C GLU A 112 -8.67 -4.34 -4.33
N GLU A 113 -8.14 -4.75 -5.48
CA GLU A 113 -8.52 -4.20 -6.77
C GLU A 113 -9.67 -5.01 -7.40
N ASP A 114 -10.71 -4.30 -7.86
CA ASP A 114 -11.80 -4.89 -8.64
C ASP A 114 -11.40 -5.11 -10.11
N PHE A 115 -11.52 -6.35 -10.59
CA PHE A 115 -11.22 -6.73 -11.97
C PHE A 115 -12.47 -6.76 -12.87
N TYR A 116 -13.66 -6.54 -12.31
CA TYR A 116 -14.87 -6.39 -13.11
C TYR A 116 -14.96 -4.95 -13.66
N ARG A 117 -14.21 -4.70 -14.74
CA ARG A 117 -14.03 -3.37 -15.33
C ARG A 117 -14.45 -3.32 -16.80
N ASP A 118 -14.64 -2.10 -17.30
CA ASP A 118 -14.98 -1.85 -18.69
C ASP A 118 -13.77 -1.98 -19.63
N TRP A 119 -14.04 -1.95 -20.94
CA TRP A 119 -13.00 -2.07 -21.96
C TRP A 119 -11.93 -0.97 -21.86
N THR A 120 -12.33 0.27 -21.58
CA THR A 120 -11.40 1.40 -21.46
C THR A 120 -10.40 1.17 -20.34
N SER A 121 -10.85 0.69 -19.18
CA SER A 121 -9.97 0.33 -18.07
C SER A 121 -8.97 -0.76 -18.46
N TYR A 122 -9.42 -1.80 -19.16
CA TYR A 122 -8.53 -2.87 -19.63
C TYR A 122 -7.55 -2.39 -20.71
N ARG A 123 -7.93 -1.40 -21.53
CA ARG A 123 -7.05 -0.78 -22.53
C ARG A 123 -5.91 -0.01 -21.87
N GLU A 124 -6.22 0.81 -20.87
CA GLU A 124 -5.27 1.74 -20.22
C GLU A 124 -4.46 1.11 -19.08
N GLY A 125 -5.06 0.12 -18.40
CA GLY A 125 -4.53 -0.49 -17.17
C GLY A 125 -5.13 0.13 -15.91
N PHE A 126 -5.10 -0.63 -14.81
CA PHE A 126 -5.64 -0.22 -13.51
C PHE A 126 -4.92 -0.93 -12.35
N GLY A 127 -5.16 -0.45 -11.13
CA GLY A 127 -4.55 -0.96 -9.90
C GLY A 127 -3.16 -0.41 -9.60
N SER A 128 -2.44 -1.11 -8.73
CA SER A 128 -1.14 -0.68 -8.20
C SER A 128 -0.07 -1.75 -8.35
N LEU A 129 1.12 -1.39 -8.85
CA LEU A 129 2.26 -2.31 -8.97
C LEU A 129 2.73 -2.86 -7.62
N ALA A 130 2.38 -2.21 -6.50
CA ALA A 130 2.65 -2.69 -5.15
C ALA A 130 1.67 -3.78 -4.68
N GLY A 131 0.53 -3.96 -5.36
CA GLY A 131 -0.53 -4.90 -4.98
C GLY A 131 -1.15 -5.57 -6.21
N ASP A 132 -2.47 -5.42 -6.37
CA ASP A 132 -3.22 -5.96 -7.48
C ASP A 132 -3.26 -4.97 -8.65
N PHE A 133 -3.00 -5.45 -9.88
CA PHE A 133 -3.04 -4.58 -11.06
C PHE A 133 -3.22 -5.34 -12.37
N TRP A 134 -3.61 -4.57 -13.39
CA TRP A 134 -3.56 -4.89 -14.82
C TRP A 134 -2.76 -3.82 -15.55
N MET A 135 -1.73 -4.22 -16.31
CA MET A 135 -0.81 -3.29 -16.98
C MET A 135 -1.47 -2.43 -18.07
N GLY A 136 -2.50 -2.97 -18.73
CA GLY A 136 -3.20 -2.36 -19.86
C GLY A 136 -2.87 -3.02 -21.19
N ASN A 137 -3.88 -3.18 -22.05
CA ASN A 137 -3.75 -3.84 -23.35
C ASN A 137 -2.84 -3.05 -24.31
N GLU A 138 -2.88 -1.72 -24.29
CA GLU A 138 -2.00 -0.91 -25.13
C GLU A 138 -0.53 -1.09 -24.76
N ALA A 139 -0.23 -1.20 -23.46
CA ALA A 139 1.11 -1.47 -22.98
C ALA A 139 1.57 -2.88 -23.39
N LEU A 140 0.70 -3.89 -23.24
CA LEU A 140 0.97 -5.26 -23.68
C LEU A 140 1.19 -5.36 -25.19
N TYR A 141 0.36 -4.68 -25.98
CA TYR A 141 0.53 -4.59 -27.43
C TYR A 141 1.90 -4.00 -27.76
N ASN A 142 2.26 -2.85 -27.18
CA ASN A 142 3.55 -2.22 -27.44
C ASN A 142 4.76 -3.08 -27.04
N LEU A 143 4.62 -3.88 -25.97
CA LEU A 143 5.66 -4.81 -25.53
C LEU A 143 5.82 -6.02 -26.46
N THR A 144 4.72 -6.51 -27.03
CA THR A 144 4.71 -7.75 -27.82
C THR A 144 4.84 -7.50 -29.33
N ASP A 145 4.33 -6.38 -29.84
CA ASP A 145 4.40 -5.98 -31.24
C ASP A 145 5.83 -5.62 -31.68
N LYS A 146 6.65 -5.13 -30.74
CA LYS A 146 8.09 -4.90 -30.96
C LYS A 146 8.94 -6.18 -30.91
N VAL A 147 8.37 -7.31 -30.46
CA VAL A 147 9.05 -8.61 -30.50
C VAL A 147 8.81 -9.20 -31.88
N THR A 148 9.69 -8.85 -32.82
CA THR A 148 9.81 -9.60 -34.07
C THR A 148 10.18 -11.04 -33.72
N VAL A 149 9.19 -11.93 -33.78
CA VAL A 149 9.44 -13.37 -33.83
C VAL A 149 10.22 -13.63 -35.11
N LEU A 150 11.50 -14.02 -34.97
CA LEU A 150 12.33 -14.52 -36.06
C LEU A 150 11.75 -15.82 -36.63
#